data_AF-A0A349YB94-F1
#
_entry.id   AF-A0A349YB94-F1
#
_cell.length_a   1.000
_cell.length_b   1.000
_cell.length_c   1.000
_cell.angle_alpha   90.00
_cell.angle_beta   90.00
_cell.angle_gamma   90.00
#
_symmetry.space_group_name_H-M   'P 1'
#
loop_
_entity.id
_entity.type
_entity.pdbx_description
1 polymer ?
#
loop_
_entity_poly.entity_id
_entity_poly.type
_entity_poly.pdbx_seq_one_letter_code
_entity_poly.pdbx_strand_id
1 'polypeptide(L)'
;MADAHQIDVEVLFVTDREEYSESLSVDLGSTIGEILDKSYVAATAFRYLNSDSLSVGVWGKRVKLSAKITDGDRIEIYRNLIADPKELRRSGRLVSNRGKVDATRSND
;
A
#
# COMPACT_ATOMS: atom_id res chain seq x y z
N MET A 1 26.52 7.74 5.07
CA MET A 1 26.09 6.58 4.29
C MET A 1 25.05 5.91 5.15
N ALA A 2 23.78 5.96 4.77
CA ALA A 2 22.72 5.42 5.62
C ALA A 2 22.93 3.92 5.75
N ASP A 3 23.00 3.42 6.99
CA ASP A 3 23.07 2.00 7.29
C ASP A 3 21.84 1.30 6.69
N ALA A 4 21.99 0.76 5.47
CA ALA A 4 20.96 0.07 4.74
C ALA A 4 20.68 -1.27 5.42
N HIS A 5 19.90 -1.22 6.49
CA HIS A 5 19.31 -2.41 7.08
C HIS A 5 18.17 -2.80 6.16
N GLN A 6 18.47 -3.70 5.22
CA GLN A 6 17.43 -4.32 4.41
C GLN A 6 16.89 -5.53 5.16
N ILE A 7 15.61 -5.80 4.93
CA ILE A 7 14.91 -6.99 5.40
C ILE A 7 14.37 -7.73 4.19
N ASP A 8 14.38 -9.06 4.27
CA ASP A 8 13.82 -9.91 3.24
C ASP A 8 12.38 -10.25 3.58
N VAL A 9 11.48 -10.09 2.61
CA VAL A 9 10.06 -10.38 2.77
C VAL A 9 9.54 -11.16 1.57
N GLU A 10 8.45 -11.89 1.77
CA GLU A 10 7.81 -12.66 0.70
C GLU A 10 6.42 -12.12 0.43
N VAL A 11 6.06 -11.95 -0.84
CA VAL A 11 4.70 -11.58 -1.28
C VAL A 11 4.08 -12.78 -1.99
N LEU A 12 2.89 -13.18 -1.56
CA LEU A 12 2.16 -14.35 -2.05
C LEU A 12 0.76 -13.95 -2.53
N PHE A 13 0.38 -14.43 -3.71
CA PHE A 13 -0.98 -14.32 -4.24
C PHE A 13 -1.41 -15.64 -4.87
N VAL A 14 -2.53 -16.18 -4.42
CA VAL A 14 -3.06 -17.46 -4.88
C VAL A 14 -4.41 -17.25 -5.56
N THR A 15 -4.53 -17.74 -6.79
CA THR A 15 -5.78 -17.79 -7.57
C THR A 15 -6.37 -19.20 -7.52
N ASP A 16 -7.49 -19.42 -8.22
CA ASP A 16 -8.06 -20.76 -8.42
C ASP A 16 -7.21 -21.66 -9.32
N ARG A 17 -6.27 -21.10 -10.07
CA ARG A 17 -5.49 -21.82 -11.10
C ARG A 17 -4.00 -21.85 -10.83
N GLU A 18 -3.48 -20.79 -10.22
CA GLU A 18 -2.05 -20.51 -10.13
C GLU A 18 -1.71 -19.83 -8.80
N GLU A 19 -0.49 -20.09 -8.32
CA GLU A 19 0.15 -19.42 -7.19
C GLU A 19 1.31 -18.56 -7.70
N TYR A 20 1.37 -17.32 -7.21
CA TYR A 20 2.40 -16.35 -7.52
C TYR A 20 3.12 -15.97 -6.23
N SER A 21 4.44 -16.13 -6.19
CA SER A 21 5.26 -15.74 -5.04
C SER A 21 6.52 -14.99 -5.47
N GLU A 22 6.96 -14.06 -4.64
CA GLU A 22 8.13 -13.23 -4.88
C GLU A 22 8.81 -12.89 -3.57
N SER A 23 10.14 -13.00 -3.53
CA SER A 23 10.97 -12.51 -2.43
C SER A 23 11.55 -11.13 -2.78
N LEU A 24 11.44 -10.19 -1.86
CA LEU A 24 11.90 -8.82 -2.01
C LEU A 24 12.79 -8.42 -0.83
N SER A 25 13.93 -7.81 -1.13
CA SER A 25 14.73 -7.10 -0.13
C SER A 25 14.30 -5.63 -0.09
N VAL A 26 13.87 -5.16 1.08
CA VAL A 26 13.32 -3.82 1.27
C VAL A 26 13.94 -3.13 2.47
N ASP A 27 13.91 -1.81 2.51
CA ASP A 27 14.47 -1.07 3.64
C ASP A 27 13.70 -1.39 4.93
N LEU A 28 14.42 -1.54 6.03
CA LEU A 28 13.84 -1.75 7.35
C LEU A 28 12.86 -0.63 7.66
N GLY A 29 11.67 -1.03 8.07
CA GLY A 29 10.59 -0.08 8.32
C GLY A 29 9.87 0.35 7.05
N SER A 30 10.05 -0.30 5.90
CA SER A 30 9.10 -0.21 4.79
C SER A 30 7.70 -0.63 5.26
N THR A 31 6.68 0.03 4.71
CA THR A 31 5.29 -0.37 4.91
C THR A 31 4.87 -1.42 3.88
N ILE A 32 3.84 -2.20 4.20
CA ILE A 32 3.28 -3.18 3.27
C ILE A 32 2.90 -2.53 1.94
N GLY A 33 2.30 -1.34 1.95
CA GLY A 33 1.97 -0.60 0.72
C GLY A 33 3.20 -0.37 -0.17
N GLU A 34 4.29 0.13 0.39
CA GLU A 34 5.54 0.37 -0.34
C GLU A 34 6.17 -0.91 -0.91
N ILE A 35 5.96 -2.04 -0.24
CA ILE A 35 6.43 -3.36 -0.70
C ILE A 35 5.57 -3.85 -1.86
N LEU A 36 4.25 -3.72 -1.75
CA LEU A 36 3.32 -4.08 -2.82
C LEU A 36 3.54 -3.23 -4.07
N ASP A 37 3.86 -1.94 -3.94
CA ASP A 37 4.19 -1.07 -5.08
C ASP A 37 5.43 -1.55 -5.86
N LYS A 38 6.33 -2.28 -5.21
CA LYS A 38 7.53 -2.85 -5.83
C LYS A 38 7.33 -4.29 -6.33
N SER A 39 6.25 -4.96 -5.95
CA SER A 39 6.03 -6.39 -6.21
C SER A 39 5.31 -6.64 -7.53
N TYR A 40 5.85 -7.54 -8.36
CA TYR A 40 5.14 -7.98 -9.57
C TYR A 40 3.95 -8.89 -9.23
N VAL A 41 4.00 -9.60 -8.09
CA VAL A 41 2.90 -10.42 -7.57
C VAL A 41 1.71 -9.52 -7.23
N ALA A 42 1.95 -8.39 -6.55
CA ALA A 42 0.92 -7.40 -6.27
C ALA A 42 0.34 -6.79 -7.55
N ALA A 43 1.19 -6.42 -8.52
CA ALA A 43 0.73 -5.93 -9.82
C ALA A 43 -0.16 -6.96 -10.56
N THR A 44 0.17 -8.24 -10.45
CA THR A 44 -0.65 -9.34 -11.00
C THR A 44 -1.98 -9.45 -10.26
N ALA A 45 -1.99 -9.35 -8.94
CA ALA A 45 -3.21 -9.36 -8.13
C ALA A 45 -4.14 -8.18 -8.45
N PHE A 46 -3.62 -6.96 -8.62
CA PHE A 46 -4.40 -5.79 -9.02
C PHE A 46 -5.10 -6.00 -10.37
N ARG A 47 -4.38 -6.53 -11.37
CA ARG A 47 -4.96 -6.85 -12.68
C ARG A 47 -6.00 -7.97 -12.61
N TYR A 48 -5.73 -9.02 -11.84
CA TYR A 48 -6.63 -10.16 -11.70
C TYR A 48 -7.94 -9.77 -10.98
N LEU A 49 -7.85 -8.94 -9.94
CA LEU A 49 -9.00 -8.53 -9.13
C LEU A 49 -9.75 -7.31 -9.69
N ASN A 50 -9.17 -6.60 -10.66
CA ASN A 50 -9.72 -5.36 -11.22
C ASN A 50 -10.16 -4.38 -10.11
N SER A 51 -9.29 -4.19 -9.12
CA SER A 51 -9.53 -3.39 -7.91
C SER A 51 -8.36 -2.44 -7.70
N ASP A 52 -8.61 -1.23 -7.19
CA ASP A 52 -7.57 -0.28 -6.80
C ASP A 52 -7.03 -0.54 -5.38
N SER A 53 -7.62 -1.50 -4.67
CA SER A 53 -7.24 -1.85 -3.30
C SER A 53 -7.19 -3.36 -3.10
N LEU A 54 -6.16 -3.82 -2.38
CA LEU A 54 -5.94 -5.22 -2.03
C LEU A 54 -6.15 -5.41 -0.52
N SER A 55 -6.86 -6.47 -0.16
CA SER A 55 -6.82 -6.98 1.21
C SER A 55 -5.56 -7.79 1.39
N VAL A 56 -4.80 -7.50 2.44
CA VAL A 56 -3.56 -8.22 2.75
C VAL A 56 -3.54 -8.75 4.18
N GLY A 57 -2.77 -9.82 4.37
CA GLY A 57 -2.46 -10.38 5.67
C GLY A 57 -0.99 -10.71 5.83
N VAL A 58 -0.56 -10.92 7.06
CA VAL A 58 0.74 -11.48 7.40
C VAL A 58 0.49 -12.71 8.27
N TRP A 59 1.00 -13.88 7.84
CA TRP A 59 0.78 -15.17 8.51
C TRP A 59 -0.70 -15.45 8.87
N GLY A 60 -1.59 -15.32 7.89
CA GLY A 60 -3.04 -15.52 8.08
C GLY A 60 -3.78 -14.41 8.85
N LYS A 61 -3.10 -13.34 9.28
CA LYS A 61 -3.72 -12.22 10.01
C LYS A 61 -3.89 -11.00 9.10
N ARG A 62 -5.12 -10.52 8.91
CA ARG A 62 -5.40 -9.29 8.15
C ARG A 62 -4.72 -8.08 8.78
N VAL A 63 -4.01 -7.30 7.96
CA VAL A 63 -3.28 -6.10 8.37
C VAL A 63 -3.55 -4.94 7.42
N LYS A 64 -3.23 -3.72 7.86
CA LYS A 64 -3.36 -2.50 7.03
C LYS A 64 -2.13 -2.34 6.14
N LEU A 65 -2.30 -1.70 4.98
CA LEU A 65 -1.19 -1.34 4.08
C LEU A 65 -0.13 -0.46 4.76
N SER A 66 -0.50 0.31 5.78
CA SER A 66 0.41 1.14 6.56
C SER A 66 1.19 0.38 7.65
N ALA A 67 0.94 -0.92 7.82
CA ALA A 67 1.64 -1.72 8.82
C ALA A 67 3.12 -1.86 8.44
N LYS A 68 3.99 -1.88 9.46
CA LYS A 68 5.41 -2.22 9.30
C LYS A 68 5.55 -3.73 9.28
N ILE A 69 6.54 -4.20 8.55
CA ILE A 69 6.85 -5.61 8.41
C ILE A 69 8.22 -5.92 9.02
N THR A 70 8.44 -7.18 9.36
CA THR A 70 9.71 -7.68 9.91
C THR A 70 10.41 -8.61 8.92
N ASP A 71 11.69 -8.85 9.17
CA ASP A 71 12.50 -9.77 8.36
C ASP A 71 11.92 -11.19 8.38
N GLY A 72 11.79 -11.78 7.19
CA GLY A 72 11.22 -13.12 6.98
C GLY A 72 9.70 -13.17 6.97
N ASP A 73 8.99 -12.05 7.08
CA ASP A 73 7.53 -12.06 7.03
C ASP A 73 7.00 -12.33 5.62
N ARG A 74 5.84 -12.99 5.58
CA ARG A 74 5.09 -13.28 4.36
C ARG A 74 3.81 -12.43 4.30
N ILE A 75 3.70 -11.63 3.25
CA ILE A 75 2.52 -10.85 2.88
C ILE A 75 1.64 -11.69 1.98
N GLU A 76 0.44 -11.99 2.44
CA GLU A 76 -0.56 -12.76 1.70
C GLU A 76 -1.61 -11.81 1.13
N ILE A 77 -1.81 -11.83 -0.19
CA ILE A 77 -2.83 -11.04 -0.87
C ILE A 77 -4.12 -11.86 -0.95
N TYR A 78 -5.18 -11.35 -0.35
CA TYR A 78 -6.51 -11.96 -0.39
C TYR A 78 -7.38 -11.35 -1.48
N ARG A 79 -8.23 -12.20 -2.05
CA ARG A 79 -9.31 -11.77 -2.94
C ARG A 79 -10.28 -10.90 -2.13
N ASN A 80 -10.44 -9.63 -2.51
CA ASN A 80 -11.52 -8.83 -1.98
C ASN A 80 -12.84 -9.46 -2.43
N LEU A 81 -13.61 -9.99 -1.48
CA LEU A 81 -15.02 -10.28 -1.67
C LEU A 81 -15.69 -8.92 -1.90
N ILE A 82 -15.77 -8.52 -3.18
CA ILE A 82 -16.46 -7.36 -3.75
C ILE A 82 -17.02 -6.43 -2.66
N ALA A 83 -16.18 -5.53 -2.17
CA ALA A 83 -16.58 -4.48 -1.25
C ALA A 83 -16.11 -3.15 -1.83
N ASP A 84 -17.01 -2.59 -2.62
CA ASP A 84 -17.20 -1.21 -3.05
C ASP A 84 -15.99 -0.23 -3.06
N PRO A 85 -15.76 0.48 -4.19
CA PRO A 85 -14.66 1.42 -4.37
C PRO A 85 -14.88 2.72 -3.58
N LYS A 86 -14.69 2.70 -2.25
CA LYS A 86 -15.06 3.85 -1.39
C LYS A 86 -13.95 4.51 -0.58
N GLU A 87 -12.68 4.16 -0.75
CA GLU A 87 -11.61 4.76 0.08
C GLU A 87 -10.52 5.51 -0.70
N LEU A 88 -10.85 6.09 -1.86
CA LEU A 88 -10.04 7.15 -2.50
C LEU A 88 -10.29 8.54 -1.86
N ARG A 89 -10.48 8.58 -0.53
CA ARG A 89 -10.86 9.81 0.21
C ARG A 89 -10.15 10.02 1.55
N ARG A 90 -9.00 9.37 1.82
CA ARG A 90 -8.25 9.60 3.07
C ARG A 90 -6.79 9.99 2.96
N SER A 91 -6.39 10.60 1.86
CA SER A 91 -5.14 11.40 1.79
C SER A 91 -5.40 12.84 2.23
N GLY A 92 -5.95 13.01 3.44
CA GLY A 92 -6.09 14.32 4.07
C GLY A 92 -4.86 14.64 4.91
N ARG A 93 -3.80 15.21 4.30
CA ARG A 93 -2.90 16.13 5.02
C ARG A 93 -2.08 17.05 4.09
N LEU A 94 -2.60 18.26 3.92
CA LEU A 94 -1.90 19.55 4.01
C LEU A 94 -0.59 19.75 3.21
N VAL A 95 -0.63 20.53 2.12
CA VAL A 95 0.45 21.49 1.84
C VAL A 95 -0.06 22.77 1.14
N SER A 96 0.07 23.88 1.87
CA SER A 96 0.28 25.27 1.45
C SER A 96 -0.68 25.94 0.45
N ASN A 97 -1.66 26.68 0.97
CA ASN A 97 -2.13 27.90 0.31
C ASN A 97 -1.26 29.09 0.79
N ARG A 98 -0.26 29.46 -0.01
CA ARG A 98 0.52 30.69 0.17
C ARG A 98 0.24 31.57 -1.04
N GLY A 99 -0.53 32.63 -0.84
CA GLY A 99 -0.86 33.59 -1.89
C GLY A 99 -1.77 34.70 -1.38
N LYS A 100 -1.16 35.72 -0.76
CA LYS A 100 -1.76 37.05 -0.53
C LYS A 100 -2.36 37.61 -1.82
N VAL A 101 -3.49 38.32 -1.75
CA VAL A 101 -3.59 39.73 -2.16
C VAL A 101 -4.76 40.41 -1.45
N ASP A 102 -4.43 41.50 -0.75
CA ASP A 102 -5.31 42.59 -0.34
C ASP A 102 -6.26 43.07 -1.45
N ALA A 103 -7.47 43.53 -1.09
CA ALA A 103 -7.93 44.91 -1.37
C ALA A 103 -9.45 45.12 -1.12
N THR A 104 -9.72 45.98 -0.13
CA THR A 104 -10.69 47.11 -0.12
C THR A 104 -12.22 46.93 -0.11
N ARG A 105 -12.80 47.55 0.95
CA ARG A 105 -13.99 48.44 1.06
C ARG A 105 -15.36 47.75 1.14
N SER A 106 -15.99 47.72 2.33
CA SER A 106 -16.89 48.76 2.90
C SER A 106 -18.03 49.10 1.93
N ASN A 107 -19.23 48.55 2.14
CA ASN A 107 -20.32 49.04 3.01
C ASN A 107 -21.31 49.86 2.19
N ASP A 108 -22.54 49.37 2.10
CA ASP A 108 -23.75 50.19 2.13
C ASP A 108 -24.75 49.48 3.05
#